data_AF-A0A5R8Y8Y6-F1
#
_entry.id   AF-A0A5R8Y8Y6-F1
#
_cell.length_a   1.000
_cell.length_b   1.000
_cell.length_c   1.000
_cell.angle_alpha   90.00
_cell.angle_beta   90.00
_cell.angle_gamma   90.00
#
_symmetry.space_group_name_H-M   'P 1'
#
loop_
_entity.id
_entity.type
_entity.pdbx_description
1 polymer ?
#
loop_
_entity_poly.entity_id
_entity_poly.type
_entity_poly.pdbx_seq_one_letter_code
_entity_poly.pdbx_strand_id
1 'polypeptide(L)'
;MTNSTLSRFFGGSPGPVILRLIGLSVVVGIVLSALDLHPRQVLNHLVAMVEHIYYMGFDAVHWAIEYFLLGALIVIPIWLIMRVLKMGRDEPE
;
A
#
# COMPACT_ATOMS: atom_id res chain seq x y z
N MET A 1 14.98 19.43 17.36
CA MET A 1 15.88 19.42 16.18
C MET A 1 15.30 18.48 15.12
N THR A 2 14.31 18.92 14.34
CA THR A 2 13.60 18.08 13.33
C THR A 2 13.02 18.93 12.21
N ASN A 3 13.71 19.99 11.76
CA ASN A 3 13.22 20.87 10.68
C ASN A 3 14.21 21.03 9.51
N SER A 4 15.37 20.36 9.54
CA SER A 4 16.45 20.50 8.56
C SER A 4 16.47 19.39 7.48
N THR A 5 15.89 18.22 7.75
CA THR A 5 15.85 17.10 6.78
C THR A 5 14.73 17.30 5.75
N LEU A 6 13.57 17.80 6.17
CA LEU A 6 12.44 18.08 5.28
C LEU A 6 12.76 19.25 4.34
N SER A 7 13.35 20.33 4.84
CA SER A 7 13.71 21.50 4.03
C SER A 7 14.80 21.23 2.98
N ARG A 8 15.69 20.25 3.19
CA ARG A 8 16.65 19.80 2.16
C ARG A 8 16.02 18.88 1.10
N PHE A 9 14.99 18.12 1.45
CA PHE A 9 14.24 17.28 0.50
C PHE A 9 13.28 18.11 -0.38
N PHE A 10 12.75 19.22 0.16
CA PHE A 10 11.98 20.23 -0.58
C PHE A 10 12.85 21.32 -1.23
N GLY A 11 14.19 21.21 -1.14
CA GLY A 11 15.18 22.19 -1.62
C GLY A 11 15.56 22.07 -3.10
N GLY A 12 15.00 21.11 -3.83
CA GLY A 12 14.86 21.18 -5.28
C GLY A 12 13.37 21.34 -5.53
N SER A 13 12.94 22.44 -6.14
CA SER A 13 11.52 22.75 -6.25
C SER A 13 10.72 21.53 -6.75
N PRO A 14 9.70 21.06 -6.01
CA PRO A 14 8.88 19.93 -6.47
C PRO A 14 8.09 20.30 -7.75
N GLY A 15 7.94 21.59 -8.04
CA GLY A 15 7.32 22.12 -9.26
C GLY A 15 7.92 21.56 -10.56
N PRO A 16 9.24 21.66 -10.82
CA PRO A 16 9.85 21.07 -12.01
C PRO A 16 9.76 19.55 -12.08
N VAL A 17 9.65 18.83 -10.96
CA VAL A 17 9.40 17.37 -10.99
C VAL A 17 7.97 17.09 -11.47
N ILE A 18 6.98 17.80 -10.94
CA ILE A 18 5.58 17.70 -11.38
C ILE A 18 5.45 18.12 -12.85
N LEU A 19 6.09 19.22 -13.25
CA LEU A 19 6.10 19.69 -14.63
C LEU A 19 6.79 18.70 -15.57
N ARG A 20 7.89 18.07 -15.14
CA ARG A 20 8.53 16.97 -15.86
C ARG A 20 7.62 15.76 -15.95
N LEU A 21 6.90 15.38 -14.90
CA LEU A 21 5.97 14.24 -14.92
C LEU A 21 4.81 14.48 -15.88
N ILE A 22 4.20 15.67 -15.83
CA ILE A 22 3.15 16.09 -16.78
C ILE A 22 3.71 16.07 -18.21
N GLY A 23 4.88 16.67 -18.43
CA GLY A 23 5.55 16.68 -19.73
C GLY A 23 5.89 15.27 -20.24
N LEU A 24 6.44 14.40 -19.39
CA LEU A 24 6.75 13.01 -19.75
C LEU A 24 5.48 12.25 -20.11
N SER A 25 4.39 12.44 -19.37
CA SER A 25 3.10 11.79 -19.65
C SER A 25 2.55 12.21 -21.02
N VAL A 26 2.67 13.49 -21.38
CA VAL A 26 2.28 14.01 -22.71
C VAL A 26 3.16 13.42 -23.81
N VAL A 27 4.49 13.41 -23.63
CA VAL A 27 5.43 12.84 -24.61
C VAL A 27 5.19 11.35 -24.83
N VAL A 28 5.00 10.59 -23.74
CA VAL A 28 4.67 9.16 -23.81
C VAL A 28 3.33 8.95 -24.52
N GLY A 29 2.33 9.79 -24.25
CA GLY A 29 1.04 9.78 -24.97
C GLY A 29 1.18 10.02 -26.48
N ILE A 30 2.03 10.96 -26.89
CA ILE A 30 2.31 11.27 -28.30
C ILE A 30 3.07 10.12 -28.98
N VAL A 31 4.08 9.53 -28.32
CA VAL A 31 4.84 8.38 -28.85
C VAL A 31 3.93 7.16 -29.02
N LEU A 32 3.05 6.89 -28.06
CA LEU A 32 2.06 5.82 -28.18
C LEU A 32 1.06 6.08 -29.33
N SER A 33 0.63 7.33 -29.50
CA SER A 33 -0.24 7.72 -30.62
C SER A 33 0.46 7.62 -31.99
N ALA A 34 1.78 7.83 -32.04
CA ALA A 34 2.56 7.78 -33.29
C ALA A 34 2.86 6.35 -33.77
N LEU A 35 2.72 5.34 -32.89
CA LEU A 35 2.95 3.93 -33.19
C LEU A 35 1.70 3.19 -33.71
N ASP A 36 0.57 3.88 -33.90
CA ASP A 36 -0.73 3.36 -34.41
C ASP A 36 -1.34 2.18 -33.61
N LEU A 37 -0.72 1.78 -32.49
CA LEU A 37 -1.24 0.82 -31.54
C LEU A 37 -2.35 1.49 -30.71
N HIS A 38 -3.60 1.14 -31.02
CA HIS A 38 -4.83 1.72 -30.46
C HIS A 38 -4.75 2.01 -28.93
N PRO A 39 -4.50 3.26 -28.52
CA PRO A 39 -4.22 3.64 -27.12
C PRO A 39 -5.36 3.32 -26.15
N ARG A 40 -6.59 3.27 -26.69
CA ARG A 40 -7.83 3.05 -25.95
C ARG A 40 -7.99 1.62 -25.46
N GLN A 41 -7.42 0.62 -26.13
CA GLN A 41 -7.55 -0.77 -25.70
C GLN A 41 -6.64 -1.07 -24.51
N VAL A 42 -5.37 -0.68 -24.55
CA VAL A 42 -4.40 -0.97 -23.48
C VAL A 42 -4.79 -0.30 -22.16
N LEU A 43 -5.22 0.96 -22.21
CA LEU A 43 -5.59 1.71 -21.01
C LEU A 43 -6.90 1.19 -20.40
N ASN A 44 -7.91 0.88 -21.23
CA ASN A 44 -9.17 0.31 -20.74
C ASN A 44 -8.98 -1.08 -20.12
N HIS A 45 -8.08 -1.92 -20.67
CA HIS A 45 -7.79 -3.23 -20.08
C HIS A 45 -7.08 -3.08 -18.73
N LEU A 46 -6.13 -2.14 -18.60
CA LEU A 46 -5.43 -1.91 -17.34
C LEU A 46 -6.36 -1.34 -16.26
N VAL A 47 -7.20 -0.34 -16.61
CA VAL A 47 -8.16 0.25 -15.67
C VAL A 47 -9.22 -0.78 -15.26
N ALA A 48 -9.77 -1.55 -16.21
CA ALA A 48 -10.74 -2.60 -15.90
C ALA A 48 -10.13 -3.71 -15.02
N MET A 49 -8.85 -4.05 -15.21
CA MET A 49 -8.15 -5.04 -14.39
C MET A 49 -7.90 -4.52 -12.97
N VAL A 50 -7.50 -3.26 -12.82
CA VAL A 50 -7.36 -2.60 -11.51
C VAL A 50 -8.71 -2.47 -10.81
N GLU A 51 -9.77 -2.13 -11.53
CA GLU A 51 -11.13 -2.04 -10.99
C GLU A 51 -11.67 -3.40 -10.51
N HIS A 52 -11.47 -4.46 -11.29
CA HIS A 52 -11.83 -5.83 -10.87
C HIS A 52 -11.03 -6.27 -9.63
N ILE A 53 -9.72 -5.99 -9.60
CA ILE A 53 -8.87 -6.30 -8.44
C ILE A 53 -9.28 -5.49 -7.21
N TYR A 54 -9.73 -4.25 -7.38
CA TYR A 54 -10.15 -3.41 -6.26
C TYR A 54 -11.45 -3.91 -5.64
N TYR A 55 -12.46 -4.26 -6.45
CA TYR A 55 -13.71 -4.80 -5.93
C TYR A 55 -13.56 -6.23 -5.37
N MET A 56 -12.82 -7.11 -6.02
CA MET A 56 -12.55 -8.47 -5.49
C MET A 56 -11.56 -8.46 -4.31
N GLY A 57 -10.57 -7.58 -4.36
CA GLY A 57 -9.53 -7.45 -3.33
C GLY A 57 -10.09 -6.90 -2.03
N PHE A 58 -11.08 -6.00 -2.09
CA PHE A 58 -11.75 -5.51 -0.89
C PHE A 58 -12.50 -6.62 -0.14
N ASP A 59 -13.11 -7.56 -0.86
CA ASP A 59 -13.81 -8.72 -0.27
C ASP A 59 -12.83 -9.74 0.33
N ALA A 60 -11.70 -9.99 -0.36
CA ALA A 60 -10.62 -10.81 0.18
C ALA A 60 -9.97 -10.21 1.44
N VAL A 61 -9.83 -8.88 1.50
CA VAL A 61 -9.35 -8.17 2.70
C VAL A 61 -10.35 -8.30 3.85
N HIS A 62 -11.65 -8.21 3.58
CA HIS A 62 -12.68 -8.41 4.59
C HIS A 62 -12.58 -9.81 5.23
N TRP A 63 -12.55 -10.85 4.41
CA TRP A 63 -12.35 -12.23 4.86
C TRP A 63 -11.05 -12.42 5.63
N ALA A 64 -9.94 -11.83 5.16
CA ALA A 64 -8.65 -11.93 5.85
C ALA A 64 -8.70 -11.29 7.25
N ILE A 65 -9.39 -10.16 7.39
CA ILE A 65 -9.57 -9.48 8.68
C ILE A 65 -10.47 -10.31 9.60
N GLU A 66 -11.58 -10.89 9.11
CA GLU A 66 -12.44 -11.75 9.91
C GLU A 66 -11.72 -13.00 10.43
N TYR A 67 -10.97 -13.69 9.56
CA TYR A 67 -10.16 -14.85 9.97
C TYR A 67 -9.03 -14.46 10.93
N PHE A 68 -8.40 -13.31 10.73
CA PHE A 68 -7.38 -12.80 11.64
C PHE A 68 -7.98 -12.48 13.02
N LEU A 69 -9.16 -11.86 13.08
CA LEU A 69 -9.86 -11.57 14.32
C LEU A 69 -10.29 -12.85 15.04
N LEU A 70 -10.77 -13.86 14.31
CA LEU A 70 -11.07 -15.19 14.85
C LEU A 70 -9.81 -15.85 15.44
N GLY A 71 -8.68 -15.79 14.75
CA GLY A 71 -7.40 -16.29 15.26
C GLY A 71 -6.94 -15.50 16.50
N ALA A 72 -7.03 -14.18 16.46
CA ALA A 72 -6.69 -13.30 17.57
C ALA A 72 -7.54 -13.58 18.80
N LEU A 73 -8.85 -13.85 18.63
CA LEU A 73 -9.77 -14.21 19.71
C LEU A 73 -9.29 -15.45 20.48
N ILE A 74 -8.64 -16.40 19.81
CA ILE A 74 -8.13 -17.62 20.44
C ILE A 74 -6.71 -17.40 20.99
N VAL A 75 -5.84 -16.74 20.24
CA VAL A 75 -4.42 -16.56 20.60
C VAL A 75 -4.26 -15.62 21.81
N ILE A 76 -5.04 -14.54 21.87
CA ILE A 76 -4.96 -13.55 22.97
C ILE A 76 -5.18 -14.19 24.35
N PRO A 77 -6.26 -14.94 24.62
CA PRO A 77 -6.48 -15.55 25.93
C PRO A 77 -5.43 -16.61 26.27
N ILE A 78 -5.00 -17.42 25.29
CA ILE A 78 -3.93 -18.41 25.51
C ILE A 78 -2.63 -17.69 25.91
N TRP A 79 -2.26 -16.63 25.17
CA TRP A 79 -1.10 -15.82 25.49
C TRP A 79 -1.19 -15.19 26.88
N LEU A 80 -2.37 -14.66 27.24
CA LEU A 80 -2.61 -14.07 28.56
C LEU A 80 -2.41 -15.08 29.69
N ILE A 81 -2.96 -16.29 29.55
CA ILE A 81 -2.80 -17.37 30.54
C ILE A 81 -1.32 -17.74 30.67
N MET A 82 -0.63 -17.99 29.55
CA MET A 82 0.81 -18.30 29.57
C MET A 82 1.63 -17.18 30.21
N ARG A 83 1.27 -15.92 29.95
CA ARG A 83 1.95 -14.75 30.49
C ARG A 83 1.78 -14.66 32.00
N VAL A 84 0.57 -14.85 32.51
CA VAL A 84 0.27 -14.82 33.95
C VAL A 84 0.96 -15.99 34.66
N LEU A 85 0.93 -17.20 34.08
CA LEU A 85 1.62 -18.37 34.63
C LEU A 85 3.14 -18.18 34.67
N LYS A 86 3.73 -17.50 33.67
CA LYS A 86 5.16 -17.19 33.67
C LYS A 86 5.51 -16.13 34.73
N MET A 87 4.70 -15.09 34.89
CA MET A 87 4.90 -14.05 35.89
C MET A 87 4.87 -14.62 37.33
N GLY A 88 4.06 -15.64 37.59
CA GLY A 88 4.01 -16.32 38.89
C GLY A 88 5.19 -17.27 39.17
N ARG A 89 6.15 -17.42 38.23
CA ARG A 89 7.26 -18.38 38.33
C ARG A 89 8.65 -17.72 38.30
N ASP A 90 8.70 -16.39 38.39
CA ASP A 90 9.95 -15.61 38.52
C ASP A 90 10.41 -15.47 39.99
N GLU A 91 9.85 -16.27 40.91
CA GLU A 91 10.46 -16.58 42.21
C GLU A 91 10.82 -18.06 42.24
N PRO A 92 12.07 -18.39 41.93
CA PRO A 92 12.86 -19.13 42.90
C PRO A 92 14.28 -18.56 43.03
N GLU A 93 14.73 -18.55 44.28
CA GLU A 93 16.04 -18.13 44.78
C GLU A 93 17.25 -18.69 44.03
#